data_AF-A0A1Q9DLR8-F1
#
_entry.id   AF-A0A1Q9DLR8-F1
#
_cell.length_a   1.000
_cell.length_b   1.000
_cell.length_c   1.000
_cell.angle_alpha   90.00
_cell.angle_beta   90.00
_cell.angle_gamma   90.00
#
_symmetry.space_group_name_H-M   'P 1'
#
loop_
_entity.id
_entity.type
_entity.pdbx_description
1 polymer ?
#
loop_
_entity_poly.entity_id
_entity_poly.type
_entity_poly.pdbx_seq_one_letter_code
_entity_poly.pdbx_strand_id
1 'polypeptide(L)'
;MGSCTKEEAAVLQATICNKLGIQSSKVQLLPSNASERVRRVVRPAAPVELRARSPRNDSTHAMLMTILVGTGSLRERVLLGLVSQVLQEVAFAELRTRLQLGYTVGGTVSAISNVLTISCYFCDFVTGGSAFL
;
A
#
# COMPACT_ATOMS: atom_id res chain seq x y z
N MET A 1 21.82 7.20 3.20
CA MET A 1 22.70 7.88 4.19
C MET A 1 23.52 6.80 4.86
N GLY A 2 24.84 6.84 4.72
CA GLY A 2 25.73 5.75 5.08
C GLY A 2 27.20 6.19 5.04
N SER A 3 28.12 5.24 4.86
CA SER A 3 29.60 5.35 4.96
C SER A 3 30.29 6.20 3.87
N CYS A 4 29.67 7.29 3.44
CA CYS A 4 30.20 8.20 2.42
C CYS A 4 30.41 9.56 3.05
N THR A 5 31.57 10.17 2.83
CA THR A 5 31.82 11.54 3.31
C THR A 5 31.02 12.56 2.50
N LYS A 6 30.89 13.78 3.02
CA LYS A 6 30.17 14.84 2.30
C LYS A 6 30.82 15.16 0.96
N GLU A 7 32.15 15.12 0.87
CA GLU A 7 32.85 15.38 -0.39
C GLU A 7 32.60 14.28 -1.41
N GLU A 8 32.68 13.01 -1.00
CA GLU A 8 32.42 11.86 -1.88
C GLU A 8 30.98 11.86 -2.39
N ALA A 9 30.01 12.22 -1.55
CA ALA A 9 28.61 12.33 -1.95
C ALA A 9 28.39 13.43 -3.00
N ALA A 10 29.08 14.57 -2.87
CA ALA A 10 29.02 15.65 -3.84
C ALA A 10 29.64 15.25 -5.19
N VAL A 11 30.77 14.53 -5.16
CA VAL A 11 31.42 13.99 -6.37
C VAL A 11 30.51 12.97 -7.06
N LEU A 12 29.86 12.09 -6.29
CA LEU A 12 28.92 11.10 -6.81
C LEU A 12 27.71 11.78 -7.46
N GLN A 13 27.12 12.77 -6.80
CA GLN A 13 26.02 13.58 -7.34
C GLN A 13 26.42 14.25 -8.65
N ALA A 14 27.58 14.92 -8.69
CA ALA A 14 28.09 15.57 -9.89
C ALA A 14 28.31 14.57 -11.04
N THR A 15 28.85 13.38 -10.72
CA THR A 15 29.07 12.30 -11.69
C THR A 15 27.75 11.79 -12.28
N ILE A 16 26.72 11.61 -11.45
CA ILE A 16 25.39 11.17 -11.89
C ILE A 16 24.75 12.24 -12.77
N CYS A 17 24.78 13.52 -12.37
CA CYS A 17 24.26 14.62 -13.17
C CYS A 17 24.95 14.71 -14.54
N ASN A 18 26.28 14.59 -14.58
CA ASN A 18 27.03 14.60 -15.83
C ASN A 18 26.68 13.42 -16.74
N LYS A 19 26.56 12.21 -16.19
CA LYS A 19 26.19 11.00 -16.96
C LYS A 19 24.76 11.04 -17.50
N LEU A 20 23.84 11.67 -16.77
CA LEU A 20 22.46 11.87 -17.21
C LEU A 20 22.32 13.02 -18.22
N GLY A 21 23.42 13.66 -18.63
CA GLY A 21 23.38 14.78 -19.58
C GLY A 21 22.71 16.04 -19.02
N ILE A 22 22.60 16.13 -17.69
CA ILE A 22 22.07 17.28 -16.96
C ILE A 22 23.14 18.38 -16.99
N GLN A 23 23.35 18.98 -18.16
CA GLN A 23 24.18 20.16 -18.30
C GLN A 23 23.42 21.34 -17.68
N SER A 24 24.10 22.07 -16.79
CA SER A 24 23.54 23.17 -15.99
C SER A 24 22.82 24.27 -16.82
N SER A 25 23.06 24.31 -18.13
CA SER A 25 22.44 25.24 -19.09
C SER A 25 21.14 24.74 -19.75
N LYS A 26 20.78 23.44 -19.66
CA LYS A 26 19.54 22.87 -20.22
C LYS A 26 18.56 22.34 -19.19
N VAL A 27 18.99 22.19 -17.94
CA VAL A 27 18.10 21.77 -16.85
C VAL A 27 17.55 23.00 -16.15
N GLN A 28 16.35 23.41 -16.55
CA GLN A 28 15.58 24.37 -15.78
C GLN A 28 15.27 23.72 -14.44
N LEU A 29 15.87 24.26 -13.36
CA LEU A 29 15.41 24.00 -12.01
C LEU A 29 13.96 24.49 -11.97
N LEU A 30 13.03 23.53 -12.07
CA LEU A 30 11.63 23.81 -11.91
C LEU A 30 11.45 24.47 -10.53
N PRO A 31 10.73 25.59 -10.45
CA PRO A 31 10.53 26.29 -9.18
C PRO A 31 9.94 25.31 -8.16
N SER A 32 10.15 25.56 -6.87
CA SER A 32 9.77 24.62 -5.80
C SER A 32 8.28 24.21 -5.79
N ASN A 33 7.43 25.02 -6.43
CA ASN A 33 6.00 24.80 -6.63
C ASN A 33 5.64 23.98 -7.89
N ALA A 34 6.59 23.72 -8.79
CA ALA A 34 6.38 22.92 -9.99
C ALA A 34 6.52 21.40 -9.75
N SER A 35 6.91 21.01 -8.53
CA SER A 35 6.75 19.64 -8.08
C SER A 35 5.27 19.39 -7.75
N GLU A 36 4.66 18.41 -8.43
CA GLU A 36 3.33 17.95 -8.03
C GLU A 36 3.45 17.24 -6.68
N ARG A 37 2.93 17.87 -5.63
CA ARG A 37 2.75 17.18 -4.36
C ARG A 37 1.69 16.13 -4.55
N VAL A 38 2.05 14.86 -4.35
CA VAL A 38 1.12 13.72 -4.36
C VAL A 38 -0.09 14.08 -3.49
N ARG A 39 -1.22 14.38 -4.14
CA ARG A 39 -2.47 14.68 -3.46
C ARG A 39 -3.00 13.37 -2.85
N ARG A 40 -3.64 13.49 -1.68
CA ARG A 40 -4.20 12.39 -0.90
C ARG A 40 -4.92 11.39 -1.83
N VAL A 41 -4.37 10.18 -1.92
CA VAL A 41 -4.60 9.23 -3.04
C VAL A 41 -5.98 8.58 -3.02
N VAL A 42 -6.81 8.80 -1.99
CA VAL A 42 -8.08 8.11 -1.87
C VAL A 42 -9.25 9.09 -1.89
N ARG A 43 -9.99 9.09 -3.00
CA ARG A 43 -11.30 9.74 -3.17
C ARG A 43 -12.37 8.67 -3.28
N PRO A 44 -12.84 8.11 -2.15
CA PRO A 44 -13.95 7.17 -2.18
C PRO A 44 -15.20 7.90 -2.67
N ALA A 45 -15.99 7.26 -3.54
CA ALA A 45 -17.22 7.85 -4.07
C ALA A 45 -18.33 7.96 -3.00
N ALA A 46 -18.27 7.09 -1.99
CA ALA A 46 -19.21 7.00 -0.87
C ALA A 46 -18.49 6.45 0.37
N PRO A 47 -19.09 6.54 1.58
CA PRO A 47 -18.51 5.99 2.81
C PRO A 47 -18.18 4.49 2.73
N VAL A 48 -18.92 3.75 1.91
CA VAL A 48 -18.68 2.34 1.59
C VAL A 48 -18.69 2.21 0.08
N GLU A 49 -17.65 1.59 -0.47
CA GLU A 49 -17.52 1.34 -1.90
C GLU A 49 -17.30 -0.16 -2.13
N LEU A 50 -18.17 -0.77 -2.95
CA LEU A 50 -18.03 -2.15 -3.37
C LEU A 50 -17.55 -2.21 -4.82
N ARG A 51 -16.43 -2.88 -5.05
CA ARG A 51 -15.90 -3.16 -6.39
C ARG A 51 -15.97 -4.66 -6.65
N ALA A 52 -17.05 -5.11 -7.29
CA ALA A 52 -17.32 -6.54 -7.48
C ALA A 52 -16.64 -7.16 -8.72
N ARG A 53 -16.28 -6.35 -9.72
CA ARG A 53 -15.80 -6.88 -10.99
C ARG A 53 -14.28 -7.02 -10.99
N SER A 54 -13.79 -8.26 -10.93
CA SER A 54 -12.40 -8.57 -11.24
C SER A 54 -12.18 -8.50 -12.76
N PRO A 55 -11.07 -7.92 -13.25
CA PRO A 55 -10.71 -7.97 -14.67
C PRO A 55 -10.23 -9.36 -15.12
N ARG A 56 -10.06 -10.31 -14.18
CA ARG A 56 -9.67 -11.69 -14.47
C ARG A 56 -10.89 -12.58 -14.67
N ASN A 57 -10.73 -13.57 -15.55
CA ASN A 57 -11.74 -14.58 -15.88
C ASN A 57 -11.26 -15.98 -15.44
N ASP A 58 -10.83 -16.10 -14.18
CA ASP A 58 -10.46 -17.36 -13.52
C ASP A 58 -11.52 -17.76 -12.48
N SER A 59 -11.50 -19.02 -12.03
CA SER A 59 -12.47 -19.57 -11.07
C SER A 59 -12.20 -19.19 -9.62
N THR A 60 -11.19 -18.35 -9.38
CA THR A 60 -10.79 -17.88 -8.06
C THR A 60 -11.48 -16.57 -7.73
N HIS A 61 -12.08 -16.47 -6.54
CA HIS A 61 -12.62 -15.21 -6.07
C HIS A 61 -11.70 -14.63 -5.01
N ALA A 62 -11.39 -13.35 -5.16
CA ALA A 62 -10.63 -12.60 -4.18
C ALA A 62 -11.50 -11.48 -3.60
N MET A 63 -11.58 -11.44 -2.28
CA MET A 63 -12.17 -10.31 -1.57
C MET A 63 -11.07 -9.53 -0.88
N LEU A 64 -11.07 -8.22 -1.08
CA LEU A 64 -10.24 -7.27 -0.36
C LEU A 64 -11.15 -6.26 0.32
N MET A 65 -11.13 -6.25 1.65
CA MET A 65 -11.74 -5.23 2.47
C MET A 65 -10.66 -4.27 2.92
N THR A 66 -10.83 -2.97 2.65
CA THR A 66 -9.91 -1.93 3.11
C THR A 66 -10.69 -0.84 3.84
N ILE A 67 -10.35 -0.63 5.12
CA ILE A 67 -10.85 0.46 5.95
C ILE A 67 -9.87 1.62 5.84
N LEU A 68 -10.36 2.77 5.40
CA LEU A 68 -9.60 4.01 5.32
C LEU A 68 -9.71 4.76 6.64
N VAL A 69 -8.65 4.73 7.45
CA VAL A 69 -8.62 5.38 8.78
C VAL A 69 -8.36 6.89 8.64
N GLY A 70 -7.68 7.30 7.56
CA GLY A 70 -7.32 8.69 7.33
C GLY A 70 -5.88 9.00 7.73
N THR A 71 -5.58 10.26 8.02
CA THR A 71 -4.23 10.70 8.37
C THR A 71 -4.00 10.51 9.85
N GLY A 72 -3.13 9.56 10.22
CA GLY A 72 -2.78 9.31 11.61
C GLY A 72 -1.52 10.04 12.06
N SER A 73 -1.54 10.49 13.32
CA SER A 73 -0.40 10.92 14.13
C SER A 73 0.63 9.81 14.30
N LEU A 74 1.84 10.15 14.76
CA LEU A 74 2.88 9.15 15.04
C LEU A 74 2.40 8.08 16.04
N ARG A 75 1.63 8.50 17.06
CA ARG A 75 1.06 7.59 18.05
C ARG A 75 0.12 6.56 17.41
N GLU A 76 -0.79 7.00 16.56
CA GLU A 76 -1.73 6.11 15.86
C GLU A 76 -1.01 5.15 14.92
N ARG A 77 0.06 5.60 14.25
CA ARG A 77 0.89 4.74 13.39
C ARG A 77 1.55 3.62 14.18
N VAL A 78 2.09 3.93 15.35
CA VAL A 78 2.72 2.93 16.22
C VAL A 78 1.68 1.94 16.74
N LEU A 79 0.55 2.44 17.24
CA LEU A 79 -0.54 1.58 17.72
C LEU A 79 -1.07 0.67 16.63
N LEU A 80 -1.34 1.21 15.44
CA LEU A 80 -1.81 0.41 14.31
C LEU A 80 -0.75 -0.56 13.79
N GLY A 81 0.54 -0.23 13.92
CA GLY A 81 1.63 -1.15 13.64
C GLY A 81 1.62 -2.38 14.56
N LEU A 82 1.38 -2.18 15.86
CA LEU A 82 1.21 -3.28 16.82
C LEU A 82 -0.06 -4.09 16.52
N VAL A 83 -1.17 -3.41 16.23
CA VAL A 83 -2.43 -4.06 15.84
C VAL A 83 -2.25 -4.89 14.57
N SER A 84 -1.40 -4.47 13.63
CA SER A 84 -1.15 -5.24 12.40
C SER A 84 -0.61 -6.64 12.67
N GLN A 85 0.22 -6.81 13.70
CA GLN A 85 0.78 -8.13 14.03
C GLN A 85 -0.31 -9.07 14.55
N VAL A 86 -1.13 -8.57 15.48
CA VAL A 86 -2.26 -9.31 16.04
C VAL A 86 -3.31 -9.61 14.97
N LEU A 87 -3.62 -8.63 14.12
CA LEU A 87 -4.61 -8.76 13.07
C LEU A 87 -4.24 -9.86 12.07
N GLN A 88 -2.96 -9.99 11.73
CA GLN A 88 -2.50 -11.04 10.82
C GLN A 88 -2.74 -12.44 11.39
N GLU A 89 -2.45 -12.66 12.68
CA GLU A 89 -2.67 -13.95 13.35
C GLU A 89 -4.16 -14.27 13.47
N VAL A 90 -4.96 -13.29 13.90
CA VAL A 90 -6.42 -13.44 14.03
C VAL A 90 -7.06 -13.70 12.68
N ALA A 91 -6.70 -12.95 11.64
CA ALA A 91 -7.23 -13.15 10.29
C ALA A 91 -6.90 -14.57 9.77
N PHE A 92 -5.70 -15.07 10.04
CA PHE A 92 -5.33 -16.43 9.65
C PHE A 92 -6.12 -17.49 10.42
N ALA A 93 -6.22 -17.37 11.74
CA ALA A 93 -6.96 -18.31 12.57
C ALA A 93 -8.46 -18.36 12.22
N GLU A 94 -9.07 -17.20 12.00
CA GLU A 94 -10.50 -17.10 11.73
C GLU A 94 -10.84 -17.47 10.29
N LEU A 95 -10.21 -16.84 9.32
CA LEU A 95 -10.60 -16.98 7.91
C LEU A 95 -10.05 -18.27 7.29
N ARG A 96 -8.83 -18.69 7.67
CA ARG A 96 -8.26 -19.94 7.17
C ARG A 96 -8.70 -21.16 7.98
N THR A 97 -8.49 -21.12 9.28
CA THR A 97 -8.62 -22.33 10.10
C THR A 97 -10.07 -22.60 10.50
N ARG A 98 -10.79 -21.58 10.98
CA ARG A 98 -12.16 -21.75 11.46
C ARG A 98 -13.19 -21.78 10.32
N LEU A 99 -13.14 -20.78 9.43
CA LEU A 99 -14.14 -20.61 8.38
C LEU A 99 -13.75 -21.25 7.04
N GLN A 100 -12.49 -21.65 6.88
CA GLN A 100 -11.99 -22.32 5.66
C GLN A 100 -12.31 -21.57 4.36
N LEU A 101 -12.33 -20.23 4.42
CA LEU A 101 -12.77 -19.39 3.30
C LEU A 101 -11.77 -19.34 2.15
N GLY A 102 -10.51 -19.72 2.37
CA GLY A 102 -9.52 -19.61 1.31
C GLY A 102 -8.11 -20.02 1.73
N TYR A 103 -7.28 -20.29 0.73
CA TYR A 103 -5.88 -20.63 0.97
C TYR A 103 -5.07 -19.37 1.30
N THR A 104 -5.26 -18.29 0.54
CA THR A 104 -4.49 -17.07 0.76
C THR A 104 -5.30 -16.10 1.58
N VAL A 105 -4.85 -15.84 2.81
CA VAL A 105 -5.55 -14.99 3.78
C VAL A 105 -4.57 -14.12 4.55
N GLY A 106 -4.98 -12.90 4.85
CA GLY A 106 -4.13 -11.96 5.58
C GLY A 106 -4.85 -10.72 6.05
N GLY A 107 -4.25 -10.08 7.05
CA GLY A 107 -4.70 -8.84 7.65
C GLY A 107 -3.49 -7.94 7.89
N THR A 108 -3.49 -6.74 7.30
CA THR A 108 -2.35 -5.82 7.40
C THR A 108 -2.80 -4.39 7.61
N VAL A 109 -2.01 -3.64 8.36
CA VAL A 109 -2.11 -2.18 8.40
C VAL A 109 -0.98 -1.59 7.56
N SER A 110 -1.36 -0.77 6.59
CA SER A 110 -0.41 -0.10 5.70
C SER A 110 -0.72 1.38 5.56
N ALA A 111 0.29 2.16 5.20
CA ALA A 111 0.15 3.57 4.86
C ALA A 111 0.23 3.74 3.34
N ILE A 112 -0.87 4.21 2.73
CA ILE A 112 -0.87 4.64 1.33
C ILE A 112 -0.71 6.17 1.34
N SER A 113 0.48 6.63 0.98
CA SER A 113 0.88 8.05 1.12
C SER A 113 0.77 8.52 2.58
N ASN A 114 -0.13 9.45 2.89
CA ASN A 114 -0.39 9.94 4.25
C ASN A 114 -1.62 9.30 4.92
N VAL A 115 -2.29 8.36 4.24
CA VAL A 115 -3.50 7.71 4.74
C VAL A 115 -3.19 6.32 5.27
N LEU A 116 -3.60 6.05 6.51
CA LEU A 116 -3.55 4.73 7.11
C LEU A 116 -4.75 3.90 6.65
N THR A 117 -4.45 2.65 6.35
CA THR A 117 -5.40 1.68 5.82
C THR A 117 -5.26 0.39 6.60
N ILE A 118 -6.40 -0.19 6.96
CA ILE A 118 -6.47 -1.54 7.53
C ILE A 118 -7.08 -2.41 6.46
N SER A 119 -6.35 -3.41 6.00
CA SER A 119 -6.80 -4.30 4.93
C SER A 119 -6.90 -5.72 5.43
N CYS A 120 -7.97 -6.40 5.02
CA CYS A 120 -8.14 -7.84 5.22
C CYS A 120 -8.55 -8.46 3.89
N TYR A 121 -7.94 -9.58 3.54
CA TYR A 121 -8.18 -10.23 2.27
C TYR A 121 -8.23 -11.74 2.41
N PHE A 122 -9.03 -12.36 1.53
CA PHE A 122 -9.00 -13.80 1.30
C PHE A 122 -9.16 -14.10 -0.20
N CYS A 123 -8.60 -15.23 -0.61
CA CYS A 123 -8.76 -15.77 -1.96
C CYS A 123 -9.21 -17.23 -1.87
N ASP A 124 -10.36 -17.51 -2.47
CA ASP A 124 -10.98 -18.83 -2.51
C ASP A 124 -10.86 -19.47 -3.90
N PHE A 125 -11.18 -20.76 -3.95
CA PHE A 125 -11.38 -21.47 -5.20
C PHE A 125 -12.79 -22.05 -5.18
N VAL A 126 -13.61 -21.73 -6.19
CA VAL A 126 -14.93 -22.33 -6.31
C VAL A 126 -14.77 -23.75 -6.85
N THR A 127 -14.67 -24.72 -5.95
CA THR A 127 -15.15 -26.07 -6.20
C THR A 127 -16.66 -26.02 -6.09
N GLY A 128 -17.38 -26.24 -7.20
CA GLY A 128 -18.83 -26.10 -7.28
C GLY A 128 -19.58 -26.72 -6.10
N GLY A 129 -20.30 -25.89 -5.35
CA GLY A 129 -21.03 -26.31 -4.17
C GLY A 129 -21.44 -25.12 -3.30
N SER A 130 -22.57 -24.52 -3.65
CA SER A 130 -23.44 -23.68 -2.82
C SER A 130 -23.05 -23.49 -1.33
N ALA A 131 -22.69 -22.27 -0.95
CA ALA A 131 -22.99 -21.68 0.35
C ALA A 131 -22.80 -20.15 0.24
N PHE A 132 -23.69 -19.37 0.86
CA PHE A 132 -23.82 -17.91 0.79
C PHE A 132 -24.72 -17.35 -0.33
N LEU A 133 -26.01 -17.66 -0.22
CA LEU A 133 -27.07 -16.65 -0.18
C LEU A 133 -27.90 -16.88 1.10
#